data_AF-A0A7Y3MXB3-F1
#
_entry.id   AF-A0A7Y3MXB3-F1
#
_cell.length_a   1.000
_cell.length_b   1.000
_cell.length_c   1.000
_cell.angle_alpha   90.00
_cell.angle_beta   90.00
_cell.angle_gamma   90.00
#
_symmetry.space_group_name_H-M   'P 1'
#
loop_
_entity.id
_entity.type
_entity.pdbx_description
1 polymer ?
#
loop_
_entity_poly.entity_id
_entity_poly.type
_entity_poly.pdbx_seq_one_letter_code
_entity_poly.pdbx_strand_id
1 'polypeptide(L)' 'MKRATADLQASGITAHIPQVGDVAPLFARPDIGGATVRLSALIRRGPVVLSFFRGRW' A
#
# COMPACT_ATOMS: atom_id res chain seq x y z
N MET A 1 -3.89 0.95 -21.47
CA MET A 1 -3.35 1.71 -20.32
C MET A 1 -4.12 2.99 -20.04
N LYS A 2 -4.29 3.93 -21.00
CA LYS A 2 -5.01 5.21 -20.78
C LYS A 2 -6.42 5.07 -20.16
N ARG A 3 -7.23 4.13 -20.63
CA ARG A 3 -8.59 3.89 -20.11
C ARG A 3 -8.60 3.42 -18.66
N ALA A 4 -7.79 2.43 -18.31
CA ALA A 4 -7.70 1.92 -16.94
C ALA A 4 -7.27 2.99 -15.92
N THR A 5 -6.40 3.92 -16.31
CA THR A 5 -6.02 5.06 -15.46
C THR A 5 -7.16 6.05 -15.30
N ALA A 6 -7.87 6.37 -16.39
CA ALA A 6 -9.04 7.25 -16.34
C ALA A 6 -10.17 6.65 -15.48
N ASP A 7 -10.41 5.35 -15.60
CA ASP A 7 -11.41 4.63 -14.80
C ASP A 7 -11.04 4.64 -13.30
N LEU A 8 -9.76 4.44 -12.98
CA LEU A 8 -9.25 4.57 -11.60
C LEU A 8 -9.47 5.98 -11.07
N GLN A 9 -9.17 7.02 -11.84
CA GLN A 9 -9.40 8.40 -11.42
C GLN A 9 -10.90 8.68 -11.23
N ALA A 10 -11.74 8.22 -12.15
CA ALA A 10 -13.20 8.39 -12.08
C ALA A 10 -13.83 7.64 -10.90
N SER A 11 -13.20 6.58 -10.40
CA SER A 11 -13.69 5.87 -9.20
C SER A 11 -13.54 6.67 -7.90
N GLY A 12 -12.80 7.79 -7.91
CA GLY A 12 -12.55 8.60 -6.72
C GLY A 12 -11.50 8.01 -5.77
N ILE A 13 -10.81 6.92 -6.15
CA ILE A 13 -9.79 6.28 -5.32
C ILE A 13 -8.63 7.23 -4.97
N THR A 14 -8.38 8.23 -5.82
CA THR A 14 -7.33 9.24 -5.62
C THR A 14 -7.59 10.13 -4.40
N ALA A 15 -8.84 10.28 -3.96
CA ALA A 15 -9.19 11.04 -2.75
C ALA A 15 -8.67 10.39 -1.45
N HIS A 16 -8.24 9.13 -1.50
CA HIS A 16 -7.81 8.34 -0.35
C HIS A 16 -6.27 8.17 -0.32
N ILE A 17 -5.55 8.89 -1.16
CA ILE A 17 -4.08 8.85 -1.21
C ILE A 17 -3.54 9.57 0.02
N PRO A 18 -2.80 8.89 0.92
CA PRO A 18 -2.17 9.54 2.05
C PRO A 18 -1.18 10.62 1.61
N GLN A 19 -1.17 11.74 2.32
CA GLN A 19 -0.25 12.85 2.10
C GLN A 19 0.95 12.75 3.07
N VAL A 20 1.99 13.56 2.80
CA VAL A 20 3.15 13.65 3.70
C VAL A 20 2.69 14.20 5.05
N GLY A 21 3.04 13.50 6.14
CA GLY A 21 2.63 13.84 7.49
C GLY A 21 1.41 13.06 7.99
N ASP A 22 0.66 12.43 7.08
CA ASP A 22 -0.46 11.57 7.47
C ASP A 22 0.04 10.29 8.16
N VAL A 23 -0.81 9.76 9.04
CA VAL A 23 -0.60 8.42 9.61
C VAL A 23 -0.73 7.39 8.50
N ALA A 24 0.30 6.56 8.31
CA ALA A 24 0.29 5.51 7.30
C ALA A 24 -0.90 4.53 7.52
N PRO A 25 -1.69 4.23 6.48
CA PRO A 25 -2.77 3.25 6.58
C PRO A 25 -2.23 1.87 6.99
N LEU A 26 -2.76 1.34 8.09
CA LEU A 26 -2.34 0.04 8.59
C LEU A 26 -2.88 -1.08 7.70
N PHE A 27 -2.03 -2.07 7.42
CA PHE A 27 -2.43 -3.30 6.76
C PHE A 27 -1.93 -4.52 7.51
N ALA A 28 -2.63 -5.63 7.28
CA ALA A 28 -2.23 -6.97 7.66
C ALA A 28 -2.41 -7.87 6.43
N ARG A 29 -1.31 -8.39 5.87
CA ARG A 29 -1.33 -9.24 4.67
C ARG A 29 -0.43 -10.45 4.87
N PRO A 30 -0.79 -11.63 4.34
CA PRO A 30 0.12 -12.76 4.33
C PRO A 30 1.32 -12.47 3.44
N ASP A 31 2.51 -12.92 3.85
CA ASP A 31 3.65 -13.06 2.96
C ASP A 31 3.53 -14.31 2.08
N ILE A 32 4.57 -14.60 1.29
CA ILE A 32 4.59 -15.75 0.39
C ILE A 32 4.57 -17.11 1.13
N GLY A 33 4.96 -17.13 2.41
CA GLY A 33 4.90 -18.29 3.29
C GLY A 33 3.57 -18.41 4.05
N GLY A 34 2.65 -17.47 3.86
CA GLY A 34 1.36 -17.42 4.56
C GLY A 34 1.42 -16.75 5.94
N ALA A 35 2.59 -16.32 6.40
CA ALA A 35 2.71 -15.62 7.68
C ALA A 35 2.14 -14.20 7.54
N THR A 36 1.31 -13.78 8.49
CA THR A 36 0.69 -12.44 8.43
C THR A 36 1.68 -11.36 8.84
N VAL A 37 2.09 -10.54 7.87
CA VAL A 37 2.86 -9.31 8.09
C VAL A 37 1.91 -8.17 8.44
N ARG A 38 2.20 -7.48 9.55
CA ARG A 38 1.44 -6.32 10.04
C ARG A 38 2.32 -5.08 10.04
N LEU A 39 1.88 -4.02 9.35
CA LEU A 39 2.63 -2.76 9.30
C LEU A 39 2.88 -2.18 10.69
N SER A 40 1.89 -2.26 11.59
CA SER A 40 2.01 -1.77 12.96
C SER A 40 3.13 -2.44 13.76
N ALA A 41 3.42 -3.72 13.49
CA ALA A 41 4.51 -4.43 14.13
C ALA A 41 5.89 -4.01 13.60
N LEU A 42 5.96 -3.69 12.30
CA LEU A 42 7.20 -3.24 11.66
C LEU A 42 7.59 -1.82 12.11
N ILE A 43 6.63 -0.89 12.14
CA ILE A 43 6.88 0.50 12.55
C ILE A 43 7.41 0.58 13.99
N ARG A 44 6.94 -0.30 14.89
CA ARG A 44 7.46 -0.36 16.27
C ARG A 44 8.94 -0.77 16.35
N ARG A 45 9.47 -1.43 15.33
CA ARG A 45 10.88 -1.85 15.27
C ARG A 45 11.77 -0.75 14.68
N GLY A 46 11.21 0.19 13.92
CA GLY A 46 11.93 1.29 13.30
C GLY A 46 11.25 1.81 12.03
N PRO A 47 11.92 2.74 11.31
CA PRO A 47 11.43 3.24 10.04
C PRO A 47 11.19 2.13 9.02
N VAL A 48 10.12 2.26 8.22
CA VAL A 48 9.71 1.26 7.23
C VAL A 48 9.68 1.91 5.85
N VAL A 49 10.24 1.23 4.85
CA VAL A 49 10.09 1.58 3.42
C VAL A 49 9.14 0.58 2.78
N LEU A 50 8.10 1.09 2.11
CA LEU A 50 7.15 0.28 1.34
C LEU A 50 7.44 0.43 -0.15
N SER A 51 7.59 -0.68 -0.85
CA SER A 51 7.74 -0.72 -2.31
C SER A 51 6.58 -1.49 -2.92
N PHE A 52 5.87 -0.84 -3.85
CA PHE A 52 4.77 -1.47 -4.59
C PHE A 52 5.31 -1.99 -5.92
N PHE A 53 5.45 -3.31 -6.03
CA PHE A 53 5.88 -3.96 -7.26
C PHE A 53 4.67 -4.38 -8.08
N ARG A 54 4.63 -3.94 -9.35
CA ARG A 54 3.64 -4.39 -10.34
C ARG A 54 4.39 -5.07 -11.50
N GLY A 55 4.44 -6.39 -11.48
CA GLY A 55 5.13 -7.19 -12.49
C GLY A 55 4.97 -8.68 -12.24
N ARG A 56 5.72 -9.50 -12.98
CA ARG A 56 5.92 -10.91 -12.66
C ARG A 56 7.30 -11.06 -12.02
N TRP A 57 7.36 -11.89 -10.99
CA TRP A 57 8.61 -12.51 -10.55
C TRP A 57 8.86 -13.76 -11.38
#